data_AF-A0A559RD17-F1
#
_entry.id   AF-A0A559RD17-F1
#
_cell.length_a   1.000
_cell.length_b   1.000
_cell.length_c   1.000
_cell.angle_alpha   90.00
_cell.angle_beta   90.00
_cell.angle_gamma   90.00
#
_symmetry.space_group_name_H-M   'P 1'
#
loop_
_entity.id
_entity.type
_entity.pdbx_description
1 polymer ?
#
loop_
_entity_poly.entity_id
_entity_poly.type
_entity_poly.pdbx_seq_one_letter_code
_entity_poly.pdbx_strand_id
1 'polypeptide(L)'
;MKLKLQITLLTVLAVFMSCSEDSATEEFNQANQNASVKLITNLSVVSAQDASENQSVTINYNGNNQVANITDGVETSILVYDNDNLTNVTGEGETLNVEELYESPYDAFETGEVLQYDSNMNPVSIRFLEEEFDFVANTMSVVEYFAEIEYDATPNPFFYTLEAAGIIDVLDNVDLNFSMDVQAPEIVQARLLLPTNNIKKITYKDEDLTPIYQIVANYVYDAQNYPSTGTVTSTDLEDDSVSVYTTTFTYME
;
A
#
# COMPACT_ATOMS: atom_id res chain seq x y z
N MET A 1 57.13 -33.00 -7.23
CA MET A 1 56.09 -32.46 -8.15
C MET A 1 54.94 -31.99 -7.27
N LYS A 2 54.75 -30.69 -7.02
CA LYS A 2 54.00 -29.72 -7.87
C LYS A 2 52.67 -30.35 -8.36
N LEU A 3 51.50 -29.92 -7.91
CA LEU A 3 50.96 -28.58 -8.12
C LEU A 3 50.07 -28.09 -6.96
N LYS A 4 50.20 -26.81 -6.61
CA LYS A 4 49.22 -26.02 -5.87
C LYS A 4 48.04 -25.70 -6.80
N LEU A 5 46.81 -25.68 -6.26
CA LEU A 5 45.81 -24.69 -6.67
C LEU A 5 44.89 -24.40 -5.47
N GLN A 6 45.06 -23.20 -4.93
CA GLN A 6 44.10 -22.56 -4.04
C GLN A 6 42.93 -22.07 -4.90
N ILE A 7 41.70 -22.39 -4.53
CA ILE A 7 40.55 -21.52 -4.79
C ILE A 7 39.79 -21.42 -3.48
N THR A 8 40.15 -20.37 -2.73
CA THR A 8 39.28 -19.76 -1.74
C THR A 8 38.09 -19.19 -2.52
N LEU A 9 36.96 -19.90 -2.55
CA LEU A 9 35.71 -19.26 -2.96
C LEU A 9 35.03 -18.74 -1.69
N LEU A 10 35.42 -17.51 -1.40
CA LEU A 10 34.74 -16.58 -0.53
C LEU A 10 33.35 -16.30 -1.15
N THR A 11 32.36 -17.12 -0.84
CA THR A 11 30.95 -16.70 -0.99
C THR A 11 30.63 -15.84 0.22
N VAL A 12 31.04 -14.57 0.12
CA VAL A 12 30.31 -13.49 0.77
C VAL A 12 28.92 -13.51 0.13
N LEU A 13 27.99 -14.24 0.75
CA LEU A 13 26.59 -13.87 0.66
C LEU A 13 26.47 -12.65 1.57
N ALA A 14 26.82 -11.49 1.01
CA ALA A 14 26.34 -10.23 1.54
C ALA A 14 24.84 -10.24 1.25
N VAL A 15 24.09 -10.86 2.15
CA VAL A 15 22.72 -10.43 2.38
C VAL A 15 22.89 -9.02 2.92
N PHE A 16 22.80 -8.04 2.03
CA PHE A 16 22.46 -6.69 2.43
C PHE A 16 21.03 -6.75 2.95
N MET A 17 20.84 -7.29 4.16
CA MET A 17 19.86 -6.72 5.07
C MET A 17 20.52 -5.43 5.56
N SER A 18 20.61 -4.42 4.70
CA SER A 18 20.34 -3.09 5.20
C SER A 18 18.82 -3.05 5.26
N CYS A 19 18.24 -3.42 6.40
CA CYS A 19 17.12 -2.62 6.86
C CYS A 19 17.69 -1.20 6.84
N SER A 20 17.25 -0.40 5.87
CA SER A 20 17.55 1.00 5.85
C SER A 20 17.24 1.54 7.25
N GLU A 21 18.19 2.24 7.87
CA GLU A 21 17.87 3.19 8.95
C GLU A 21 17.04 4.37 8.39
N ASP A 22 16.79 4.36 7.08
CA ASP A 22 16.15 5.41 6.31
C ASP A 22 14.64 5.48 6.64
N SER A 23 14.16 6.72 6.72
CA SER A 23 12.75 7.01 6.99
C SER A 23 11.87 6.71 5.77
N ALA A 24 10.55 6.65 5.94
CA ALA A 24 9.62 6.50 4.81
C ALA A 24 9.78 7.66 3.81
N THR A 25 10.07 8.86 4.31
CA THR A 25 10.40 10.03 3.48
C THR A 25 11.67 9.83 2.67
N GLU A 26 12.73 9.29 3.26
CA GLU A 26 13.99 9.07 2.57
C GLU A 26 13.86 7.99 1.49
N GLU A 27 13.20 6.87 1.80
CA GLU A 27 12.91 5.79 0.86
C GLU A 27 12.10 6.28 -0.34
N PHE A 28 11.02 7.03 -0.09
CA PHE A 28 10.20 7.60 -1.17
C PHE A 28 11.01 8.55 -2.06
N ASN A 29 11.79 9.47 -1.46
CA ASN A 29 12.59 10.43 -2.20
C ASN A 29 13.72 9.77 -3.02
N GLN A 30 14.30 8.68 -2.51
CA GLN A 30 15.31 7.91 -3.22
C GLN A 30 14.72 7.20 -4.45
N ALA A 31 13.55 6.59 -4.31
CA ALA A 31 12.84 5.90 -5.38
C ALA A 31 12.25 6.87 -6.42
N ASN A 32 11.82 8.06 -5.98
CA ASN A 32 11.07 9.02 -6.80
C ASN A 32 11.74 10.40 -6.87
N GLN A 33 13.02 10.43 -7.21
CA GLN A 33 13.79 11.67 -7.29
C GLN A 33 13.07 12.72 -8.16
N ASN A 34 12.84 13.89 -7.59
CA ASN A 34 12.13 15.03 -8.21
C ASN A 34 10.62 14.83 -8.41
N ALA A 35 9.98 13.92 -7.67
CA ALA A 35 8.52 13.90 -7.59
C ALA A 35 7.99 15.28 -7.19
N SER A 36 6.97 15.76 -7.91
CA SER A 36 6.32 17.03 -7.60
C SER A 36 5.31 16.81 -6.49
N VAL A 37 5.22 17.73 -5.53
CA VAL A 37 4.17 17.68 -4.50
C VAL A 37 2.80 17.76 -5.17
N LYS A 38 1.98 16.73 -4.96
CA LYS A 38 0.57 16.68 -5.40
C LYS A 38 -0.31 16.12 -4.31
N LEU A 39 -1.32 16.90 -3.96
CA LEU A 39 -2.27 16.60 -2.89
C LEU A 39 -3.58 16.16 -3.51
N ILE A 40 -4.01 14.92 -3.27
CA ILE A 40 -5.30 14.40 -3.70
C ILE A 40 -6.41 15.12 -2.93
N THR A 41 -7.40 15.67 -3.63
CA THR A 41 -8.60 16.28 -3.04
C THR A 41 -9.83 15.40 -3.21
N ASN A 42 -9.86 14.58 -4.26
CA ASN A 42 -10.93 13.61 -4.48
C ASN A 42 -10.40 12.37 -5.17
N LEU A 43 -10.92 11.22 -4.75
CA LEU A 43 -10.76 9.95 -5.43
C LEU A 43 -12.15 9.39 -5.71
N SER A 44 -12.39 8.93 -6.93
CA SER A 44 -13.68 8.33 -7.31
C SER A 44 -13.45 7.01 -8.01
N VAL A 45 -14.19 5.99 -7.60
CA VAL A 45 -14.23 4.67 -8.21
C VAL A 45 -15.62 4.46 -8.80
N VAL A 46 -15.67 4.10 -10.08
CA VAL A 46 -16.92 3.85 -10.80
C VAL A 46 -16.89 2.44 -11.38
N SER A 47 -17.77 1.58 -10.89
CA SER A 47 -17.95 0.22 -11.42
C SER A 47 -18.63 0.26 -12.78
N ALA A 48 -18.12 -0.54 -13.72
CA ALA A 48 -18.76 -0.72 -15.02
C ALA A 48 -19.98 -1.66 -14.94
N GLN A 49 -20.09 -2.43 -13.85
CA GLN A 49 -21.06 -3.49 -13.65
C GLN A 49 -22.23 -3.02 -12.77
N ASP A 50 -21.95 -2.39 -11.63
CA ASP A 50 -22.96 -2.01 -10.65
C ASP A 50 -22.71 -0.62 -10.04
N ALA A 51 -23.64 0.31 -10.29
CA ALA A 51 -23.53 1.67 -9.76
C ALA A 51 -23.63 1.76 -8.22
N SER A 52 -24.10 0.72 -7.52
CA SER A 52 -24.04 0.72 -6.04
C SER A 52 -22.64 0.46 -5.49
N GLU A 53 -21.71 -0.02 -6.31
CA GLU A 53 -20.29 -0.17 -5.96
C GLU A 53 -19.51 1.13 -6.22
N ASN A 54 -20.16 2.19 -6.71
CA ASN A 54 -19.48 3.46 -6.91
C ASN A 54 -19.12 4.10 -5.57
N GLN A 55 -17.86 4.48 -5.43
CA GLN A 55 -17.33 5.09 -4.22
C GLN A 55 -16.67 6.43 -4.55
N SER A 56 -16.62 7.33 -3.56
CA SER A 56 -15.87 8.56 -3.68
C SER A 56 -15.36 8.99 -2.32
N VAL A 57 -14.07 9.31 -2.25
CA VAL A 57 -13.42 9.85 -1.06
C VAL A 57 -13.04 11.29 -1.31
N THR A 58 -13.44 12.19 -0.42
CA THR A 58 -13.09 13.62 -0.44
C THR A 58 -12.10 13.92 0.68
N ILE A 59 -11.00 14.60 0.34
CA ILE A 59 -9.95 14.99 1.27
C ILE A 59 -9.93 16.51 1.36
N ASN A 60 -10.22 17.02 2.56
CA ASN A 60 -10.32 18.44 2.83
C ASN A 60 -9.10 18.94 3.59
N TYR A 61 -8.60 20.12 3.22
CA TYR A 61 -7.40 20.71 3.77
C TYR A 61 -7.69 22.00 4.55
N ASN A 62 -6.90 22.27 5.59
CA ASN A 62 -6.96 23.53 6.33
C ASN A 62 -6.12 24.65 5.67
N GLY A 63 -6.07 25.83 6.27
CA GLY A 63 -5.33 26.98 5.74
C GLY A 63 -3.79 26.82 5.72
N ASN A 64 -3.25 25.78 6.36
CA ASN A 64 -1.84 25.42 6.35
C ASN A 64 -1.54 24.26 5.36
N ASN A 65 -2.51 23.86 4.53
CA ASN A 65 -2.45 22.70 3.65
C ASN A 65 -2.27 21.36 4.40
N GLN A 66 -2.63 21.27 5.68
CA GLN A 66 -2.75 19.98 6.37
C GLN A 66 -4.13 19.37 6.10
N VAL A 67 -4.23 18.05 6.03
CA VAL A 67 -5.51 17.36 5.89
C VAL A 67 -6.34 17.61 7.16
N ALA A 68 -7.49 18.24 7.03
CA ALA A 68 -8.40 18.54 8.14
C ALA A 68 -9.37 17.37 8.39
N ASN A 69 -9.90 16.79 7.32
CA ASN A 69 -10.79 15.64 7.38
C ASN A 69 -10.83 14.89 6.04
N ILE A 70 -11.22 13.63 6.12
CA ILE A 70 -11.47 12.73 4.99
C ILE A 70 -12.89 12.18 5.14
N THR A 71 -13.65 12.09 4.06
CA THR A 71 -15.03 11.60 4.07
C THR A 71 -15.38 10.88 2.78
N ASP A 72 -16.17 9.81 2.89
CA ASP A 72 -16.80 9.09 1.78
C ASP A 72 -18.24 9.57 1.48
N GLY A 73 -18.72 10.58 2.22
CA GLY A 73 -20.09 11.10 2.20
C GLY A 73 -21.04 10.46 3.23
N VAL A 74 -20.61 9.41 3.92
CA VAL A 74 -21.34 8.73 5.01
C VAL A 74 -20.58 8.90 6.32
N GLU A 75 -19.31 8.50 6.32
CA GLU A 75 -18.37 8.54 7.42
C GLU A 75 -17.39 9.71 7.26
N THR A 76 -16.75 10.11 8.36
CA THR A 76 -15.80 11.23 8.34
C THR A 76 -14.73 11.04 9.39
N SER A 77 -13.48 10.93 8.95
CA SER A 77 -12.30 10.96 9.82
C SER A 77 -11.78 12.40 9.92
N ILE A 78 -11.52 12.88 11.13
CA ILE A 78 -11.09 14.24 11.45
C ILE A 78 -9.70 14.19 12.10
N LEU A 79 -8.75 14.89 11.50
CA LEU A 79 -7.36 14.90 11.94
C LEU A 79 -7.11 16.10 12.86
N VAL A 80 -6.51 15.84 14.01
CA VAL A 80 -6.28 16.83 15.07
C VAL A 80 -4.80 17.04 15.29
N TYR A 81 -4.37 18.31 15.22
CA TYR A 81 -2.97 18.70 15.29
C TYR A 81 -2.65 19.53 16.53
N ASP A 82 -1.45 19.36 17.08
CA ASP A 82 -0.84 20.26 18.07
C ASP A 82 0.56 20.65 17.60
N ASN A 83 0.82 21.96 17.52
CA ASN A 83 2.06 22.53 16.97
C ASN A 83 2.47 21.87 15.64
N ASP A 84 1.51 21.75 14.72
CA ASP A 84 1.63 21.13 13.39
C ASP A 84 1.90 19.62 13.35
N ASN A 85 1.94 18.94 14.49
CA ASN A 85 2.07 17.47 14.54
C ASN A 85 0.70 16.82 14.68
N LEU A 86 0.47 15.74 13.94
CA LEU A 86 -0.72 14.91 14.12
C LEU A 86 -0.71 14.32 15.54
N THR A 87 -1.77 14.56 16.30
CA THR A 87 -1.90 14.07 17.69
C THR A 87 -3.03 13.07 17.86
N ASN A 88 -4.05 13.15 17.01
CA ASN A 88 -5.19 12.25 17.08
C ASN A 88 -5.96 12.22 15.75
N VAL A 89 -6.62 11.09 15.49
CA VAL A 89 -7.65 10.97 14.47
C VAL A 89 -8.96 10.65 15.19
N THR A 90 -10.00 11.41 14.91
CA THR A 90 -11.33 11.28 15.54
C THR A 90 -12.39 11.14 14.46
N GLY A 91 -13.65 10.93 14.85
CA GLY A 91 -14.74 10.74 13.91
C GLY A 91 -15.21 9.29 13.89
N GLU A 92 -16.11 8.99 12.97
CA GLU A 92 -16.65 7.65 12.75
C GLU A 92 -16.12 7.17 11.40
N GLY A 93 -15.59 5.94 11.36
CA GLY A 93 -15.20 5.26 10.13
C GLY A 93 -13.73 5.31 9.74
N GLU A 94 -13.36 4.36 8.86
CA GLU A 94 -12.07 4.25 8.18
C GLU A 94 -12.21 4.79 6.75
N THR A 95 -12.26 6.11 6.63
CA THR A 95 -12.65 6.78 5.36
C THR A 95 -11.58 6.78 4.26
N LEU A 96 -10.40 6.21 4.54
CA LEU A 96 -9.31 6.03 3.57
C LEU A 96 -8.64 4.69 3.80
N ASN A 97 -9.15 3.65 3.15
CA ASN A 97 -8.42 2.39 2.99
C ASN A 97 -7.89 2.30 1.54
N VAL A 98 -6.58 2.10 1.40
CA VAL A 98 -5.93 2.02 0.08
C VAL A 98 -6.37 0.75 -0.67
N GLU A 99 -6.74 -0.32 0.03
CA GLU A 99 -7.18 -1.58 -0.56
C GLU A 99 -8.56 -1.50 -1.22
N GLU A 100 -9.47 -0.70 -0.65
CA GLU A 100 -10.78 -0.41 -1.24
C GLU A 100 -10.64 0.18 -2.64
N LEU A 101 -9.58 0.95 -2.89
CA LEU A 101 -9.33 1.58 -4.19
C LEU A 101 -9.00 0.60 -5.31
N TYR A 102 -8.50 -0.57 -4.92
CA TYR A 102 -8.18 -1.68 -5.81
C TYR A 102 -9.29 -2.74 -5.81
N GLU A 103 -10.34 -2.56 -4.99
CA GLU A 103 -11.37 -3.57 -4.71
C GLU A 103 -10.72 -4.92 -4.38
N SER A 104 -9.74 -4.86 -3.47
CA SER A 104 -9.03 -6.05 -2.99
C SER A 104 -9.99 -6.97 -2.24
N PRO A 105 -10.02 -8.29 -2.54
CA PRO A 105 -10.82 -9.24 -1.78
C PRO A 105 -10.17 -9.68 -0.46
N TYR A 106 -8.95 -9.21 -0.16
CA TYR A 106 -8.15 -9.61 1.00
C TYR A 106 -7.46 -8.41 1.67
N ASP A 107 -7.17 -8.52 2.97
CA ASP A 107 -6.61 -7.45 3.80
C ASP A 107 -5.07 -7.57 3.94
N ALA A 108 -4.40 -7.89 2.82
CA ALA A 108 -2.96 -8.17 2.80
C ALA A 108 -2.10 -6.94 3.15
N PHE A 109 -2.59 -5.74 2.83
CA PHE A 109 -1.95 -4.46 3.14
C PHE A 109 -2.34 -3.90 4.51
N GLU A 110 -3.15 -4.63 5.28
CA GLU A 110 -3.41 -4.33 6.69
C GLU A 110 -2.66 -5.29 7.62
N THR A 111 -2.72 -6.60 7.35
CA THR A 111 -2.27 -7.64 8.29
C THR A 111 -1.08 -8.47 7.84
N GLY A 112 -0.65 -8.31 6.58
CA GLY A 112 0.32 -9.20 5.95
C GLY A 112 1.78 -8.97 6.35
N GLU A 113 2.55 -10.05 6.47
CA GLU A 113 4.00 -10.02 6.64
C GLU A 113 4.72 -9.85 5.30
N VAL A 114 5.52 -8.80 5.16
CA VAL A 114 6.34 -8.60 3.97
C VAL A 114 7.51 -9.59 3.94
N LEU A 115 7.53 -10.44 2.94
CA LEU A 115 8.59 -11.43 2.73
C LEU A 115 9.74 -10.88 1.89
N GLN A 116 9.43 -9.96 0.96
CA GLN A 116 10.40 -9.42 0.03
C GLN A 116 10.08 -7.98 -0.38
N TYR A 117 11.13 -7.16 -0.47
CA TYR A 117 11.10 -5.84 -1.08
C TYR A 117 11.85 -5.83 -2.43
N ASP A 118 11.47 -4.92 -3.33
CA ASP A 118 12.27 -4.59 -4.51
C ASP A 118 13.40 -3.57 -4.19
N SER A 119 14.12 -3.11 -5.21
CA SER A 119 15.22 -2.16 -5.03
C SER A 119 14.78 -0.73 -4.68
N ASN A 120 13.49 -0.43 -4.80
CA ASN A 120 12.87 0.85 -4.44
C ASN A 120 12.15 0.77 -3.09
N MET A 121 12.38 -0.31 -2.32
CA MET A 121 11.73 -0.57 -1.04
C MET A 121 10.20 -0.74 -1.15
N ASN A 122 9.69 -1.16 -2.31
CA ASN A 122 8.30 -1.57 -2.41
C ASN A 122 8.13 -3.03 -1.93
N PRO A 123 7.11 -3.36 -1.13
CA PRO A 123 6.79 -4.75 -0.81
C PRO A 123 6.33 -5.49 -2.08
N VAL A 124 7.03 -6.54 -2.50
CA VAL A 124 6.69 -7.31 -3.71
C VAL A 124 6.15 -8.70 -3.43
N SER A 125 6.33 -9.18 -2.20
CA SER A 125 5.76 -10.44 -1.73
C SER A 125 5.31 -10.28 -0.30
N ILE A 126 4.03 -10.55 -0.06
CA ILE A 126 3.39 -10.50 1.26
C ILE A 126 2.78 -11.86 1.55
N ARG A 127 2.90 -12.32 2.80
CA ARG A 127 2.17 -13.46 3.33
C ARG A 127 1.13 -12.97 4.32
N PHE A 128 -0.10 -13.45 4.24
CA PHE A 128 -1.17 -13.06 5.15
C PHE A 128 -2.04 -14.26 5.50
N LEU A 129 -2.85 -14.11 6.54
CA LEU A 129 -3.72 -15.16 7.06
C LEU A 129 -5.17 -14.71 6.96
N GLU A 130 -6.03 -15.57 6.45
CA GLU A 130 -7.46 -15.29 6.31
C GLU A 130 -8.28 -16.28 7.15
N GLU A 131 -9.38 -15.79 7.72
CA GLU A 131 -10.35 -16.64 8.41
C GLU A 131 -11.43 -17.11 7.42
N GLU A 132 -11.41 -18.38 7.07
CA GLU A 132 -12.38 -18.96 6.15
C GLU A 132 -13.40 -19.87 6.85
N PHE A 133 -14.63 -19.82 6.36
CA PHE A 133 -15.71 -20.69 6.84
C PHE A 133 -15.98 -21.85 5.87
N ASP A 134 -15.69 -23.07 6.30
CA ASP A 134 -16.12 -24.27 5.59
C ASP A 134 -17.60 -24.54 5.89
N PHE A 135 -18.47 -24.29 4.90
CA PHE A 135 -19.92 -24.52 5.01
C PHE A 135 -20.31 -26.00 5.16
N VAL A 136 -19.46 -26.93 4.70
CA VAL A 136 -19.72 -28.38 4.79
C VAL A 136 -19.35 -28.88 6.18
N ALA A 137 -18.20 -28.46 6.71
CA ALA A 137 -17.74 -28.83 8.04
C ALA A 137 -18.36 -27.97 9.16
N ASN A 138 -18.92 -26.81 8.82
CA ASN A 138 -19.44 -25.79 9.74
C ASN A 138 -18.36 -25.34 10.76
N THR A 139 -17.16 -25.04 10.25
CA THR A 139 -15.98 -24.67 11.04
C THR A 139 -15.25 -23.49 10.42
N MET A 140 -14.70 -22.62 11.27
CA MET A 140 -13.73 -21.61 10.87
C MET A 140 -12.33 -22.23 10.83
N SER A 141 -11.57 -21.93 9.79
CA SER A 141 -10.15 -22.28 9.66
C SER A 141 -9.36 -21.03 9.29
N VAL A 142 -8.13 -20.94 9.79
CA VAL A 142 -7.18 -19.92 9.35
C VAL A 142 -6.38 -20.52 8.21
N VAL A 143 -6.39 -19.86 7.05
CA VAL A 143 -5.70 -20.28 5.83
C VAL A 143 -4.59 -19.28 5.50
N GLU A 144 -3.49 -19.77 4.95
CA GLU A 144 -2.34 -18.95 4.55
C GLU A 144 -2.45 -18.58 3.07
N TYR A 145 -2.25 -17.30 2.77
CA TYR A 145 -2.27 -16.74 1.42
C TYR A 145 -1.04 -15.88 1.16
N PHE A 146 -0.78 -15.63 -0.13
CA PHE A 146 0.33 -14.80 -0.59
C PHE A 146 -0.13 -13.78 -1.62
N ALA A 147 0.39 -12.55 -1.53
CA ALA A 147 0.23 -11.52 -2.54
C ALA A 147 1.57 -11.25 -3.23
N GLU A 148 1.57 -11.29 -4.56
CA GLU A 148 2.66 -10.76 -5.39
C GLU A 148 2.26 -9.42 -5.99
N ILE A 149 3.11 -8.42 -5.82
CA ILE A 149 2.79 -7.03 -6.20
C ILE A 149 3.78 -6.54 -7.24
N GLU A 150 3.27 -5.90 -8.28
CA GLU A 150 4.07 -5.20 -9.28
C GLU A 150 3.74 -3.70 -9.28
N TYR A 151 4.78 -2.90 -9.51
CA TYR A 151 4.71 -1.44 -9.46
C TYR A 151 5.01 -0.81 -10.83
N ASP A 152 4.43 0.36 -11.06
CA ASP A 152 4.89 1.28 -12.10
C ASP A 152 6.10 2.08 -11.58
N ALA A 153 6.96 2.54 -12.50
CA ALA A 153 8.09 3.41 -12.17
C ALA A 153 7.63 4.87 -11.99
N THR A 154 6.57 5.07 -11.20
CA THR A 154 5.95 6.36 -10.88
C THR A 154 5.69 6.45 -9.38
N PRO A 155 5.60 7.67 -8.80
CA PRO A 155 5.42 7.83 -7.36
C PRO A 155 4.10 7.21 -6.88
N ASN A 156 4.10 6.70 -5.65
CA ASN A 156 2.85 6.42 -4.92
C ASN A 156 2.02 7.73 -4.86
N PRO A 157 0.82 7.76 -5.45
CA PRO A 157 0.04 8.99 -5.57
C PRO A 157 -0.45 9.53 -4.22
N PHE A 158 -0.47 8.72 -3.17
CA PHE A 158 -0.94 9.09 -1.84
C PHE A 158 0.14 9.72 -0.96
N PHE A 159 1.42 9.57 -1.30
CA PHE A 159 2.52 9.90 -0.39
C PHE A 159 2.42 11.34 0.17
N TYR A 160 2.29 12.35 -0.69
CA TYR A 160 2.21 13.74 -0.24
C TYR A 160 0.88 14.09 0.46
N THR A 161 -0.19 13.38 0.15
CA THR A 161 -1.45 13.49 0.90
C THR A 161 -1.30 12.95 2.31
N LEU A 162 -0.64 11.80 2.47
CA LEU A 162 -0.32 11.19 3.78
C LEU A 162 0.68 12.05 4.56
N GLU A 163 1.64 12.69 3.87
CA GLU A 163 2.56 13.66 4.47
C GLU A 163 1.80 14.88 5.00
N ALA A 164 0.92 15.47 4.18
CA ALA A 164 0.06 16.57 4.61
C ALA A 164 -0.93 16.18 5.73
N ALA A 165 -1.21 14.90 5.91
CA ALA A 165 -1.99 14.37 7.03
C ALA A 165 -1.15 14.19 8.32
N GLY A 166 0.17 14.35 8.25
CA GLY A 166 1.10 14.05 9.35
C GLY A 166 1.29 12.55 9.59
N ILE A 167 0.80 11.68 8.70
CA ILE A 167 0.94 10.22 8.80
C ILE A 167 2.38 9.81 8.51
N ILE A 168 3.00 10.39 7.47
CA ILE A 168 4.40 10.09 7.13
C ILE A 168 5.34 10.47 8.29
N ASP A 169 5.10 11.59 8.98
CA ASP A 169 5.88 11.96 10.16
C ASP A 169 5.77 10.92 11.29
N VAL A 170 4.58 10.34 11.50
CA VAL A 170 4.40 9.24 12.47
C VAL A 170 5.18 8.01 12.04
N LEU A 171 5.13 7.65 10.75
CA LEU A 171 5.83 6.49 10.18
C LEU A 171 7.36 6.67 10.15
N ASP A 172 7.86 7.88 9.97
CA ASP A 172 9.29 8.21 10.01
C ASP A 172 9.89 8.03 11.40
N ASN A 173 9.06 8.07 12.45
CA ASN A 173 9.48 7.80 13.84
C ASN A 173 9.38 6.31 14.22
N VAL A 174 9.00 5.44 13.29
CA VAL A 174 8.99 3.98 13.51
C VAL A 174 10.42 3.46 13.39
N ASP A 175 10.92 2.79 14.43
CA ASP A 175 12.24 2.17 14.39
C ASP A 175 12.05 0.69 14.03
N LEU A 176 12.47 0.32 12.82
CA LEU A 176 12.40 -1.06 12.35
C LEU A 176 13.49 -1.96 13.02
N ASN A 177 14.37 -1.38 13.82
CA ASN A 177 15.33 -2.11 14.63
C ASN A 177 14.73 -2.44 16.00
N PHE A 178 14.35 -3.72 16.19
CA PHE A 178 13.64 -4.25 17.37
C PHE A 178 14.40 -4.21 18.71
N SER A 179 15.33 -3.28 18.92
CA SER A 179 15.96 -3.07 20.23
C SER A 179 15.14 -2.09 21.07
N MET A 180 14.16 -2.64 21.80
CA MET A 180 13.63 -2.10 23.07
C MET A 180 12.47 -1.07 23.06
N ASP A 181 11.93 -0.61 21.93
CA ASP A 181 10.77 0.30 21.95
C ASP A 181 9.41 -0.41 21.78
N VAL A 182 8.45 -0.01 22.61
CA VAL A 182 7.05 -0.48 22.58
C VAL A 182 6.30 0.38 21.56
N GLN A 183 6.39 -0.01 20.28
CA GLN A 183 5.61 0.61 19.19
C GLN A 183 4.29 -0.15 19.00
N ALA A 184 3.23 0.56 18.60
CA ALA A 184 1.95 -0.07 18.28
C ALA A 184 2.16 -0.98 17.05
N PRO A 185 1.81 -2.29 17.12
CA PRO A 185 2.03 -3.24 16.03
C PRO A 185 1.47 -2.78 14.68
N GLU A 186 0.32 -2.12 14.69
CA GLU A 186 -0.39 -1.63 13.52
C GLU A 186 0.39 -0.51 12.81
N ILE A 187 1.07 0.36 13.56
CA ILE A 187 1.90 1.44 13.00
C ILE A 187 3.18 0.87 12.37
N VAL A 188 3.79 -0.14 13.01
CA VAL A 188 4.93 -0.86 12.45
C VAL A 188 4.52 -1.56 11.15
N GLN A 189 3.34 -2.19 11.15
CA GLN A 189 2.80 -2.90 9.99
C GLN A 189 2.53 -1.94 8.83
N ALA A 190 1.89 -0.80 9.09
CA ALA A 190 1.68 0.26 8.09
C ALA A 190 3.01 0.79 7.52
N ARG A 191 4.05 0.94 8.35
CA ARG A 191 5.39 1.35 7.89
C ARG A 191 6.03 0.33 6.96
N LEU A 192 5.90 -0.96 7.29
CA LEU A 192 6.47 -2.06 6.49
C LEU A 192 5.76 -2.23 5.14
N LEU A 193 4.46 -1.94 5.09
CA LEU A 193 3.62 -2.13 3.91
C LEU A 193 3.51 -0.91 3.00
N LEU A 194 3.96 0.26 3.43
CA LEU A 194 3.89 1.50 2.66
C LEU A 194 4.73 1.42 1.37
N PRO A 195 4.12 1.43 0.17
CA PRO A 195 4.90 1.41 -1.06
C PRO A 195 5.41 2.81 -1.41
N THR A 196 6.59 2.86 -2.03
CA THR A 196 7.16 4.11 -2.58
C THR A 196 6.62 4.40 -3.98
N ASN A 197 6.22 3.39 -4.73
CA ASN A 197 5.72 3.48 -6.10
C ASN A 197 4.23 3.13 -6.23
N ASN A 198 3.63 3.54 -7.34
CA ASN A 198 2.23 3.22 -7.65
C ASN A 198 2.06 1.73 -8.00
N ILE A 199 1.14 1.03 -7.32
CA ILE A 199 0.81 -0.37 -7.61
C ILE A 199 0.10 -0.45 -8.96
N LYS A 200 0.55 -1.34 -9.85
CA LYS A 200 -0.13 -1.62 -11.12
C LYS A 200 -0.77 -3.00 -11.19
N LYS A 201 -0.33 -3.93 -10.33
CA LYS A 201 -0.86 -5.29 -10.32
C LYS A 201 -0.65 -5.96 -8.99
N ILE A 202 -1.66 -6.73 -8.58
CA ILE A 202 -1.60 -7.63 -7.43
C ILE A 202 -2.05 -9.01 -7.91
N THR A 203 -1.37 -10.07 -7.48
CA THR A 203 -1.77 -11.46 -7.73
C THR A 203 -1.79 -12.20 -6.42
N TYR A 204 -2.98 -12.59 -5.98
CA TYR A 204 -3.19 -13.42 -4.79
C TYR A 204 -3.07 -14.89 -5.14
N LYS A 205 -2.49 -15.64 -4.21
CA LYS A 205 -2.17 -17.05 -4.36
C LYS A 205 -2.48 -17.81 -3.08
N ASP A 206 -2.96 -19.05 -3.25
CA ASP A 206 -3.17 -20.00 -2.16
C ASP A 206 -1.87 -20.48 -1.51
N GLU A 207 -1.99 -21.35 -0.50
CA GLU A 207 -0.87 -21.94 0.23
C GLU A 207 0.11 -22.74 -0.66
N ASP A 208 -0.38 -23.24 -1.81
CA ASP A 208 0.41 -23.95 -2.82
C ASP A 208 1.05 -23.02 -3.86
N LEU A 209 0.91 -21.70 -3.68
CA LEU A 209 1.35 -20.62 -4.58
C LEU A 209 0.65 -20.64 -5.95
N THR A 210 -0.55 -21.20 -6.02
CA THR A 210 -1.42 -21.17 -7.19
C THR A 210 -2.16 -19.83 -7.23
N PRO A 211 -2.11 -19.06 -8.33
CA PRO A 211 -2.90 -17.84 -8.46
C PRO A 211 -4.40 -18.09 -8.40
N ILE A 212 -5.10 -17.37 -7.51
CA ILE A 212 -6.55 -17.46 -7.30
C ILE A 212 -7.28 -16.16 -7.62
N TYR A 213 -6.60 -15.02 -7.51
CA TYR A 213 -7.18 -13.72 -7.83
C TYR A 213 -6.14 -12.77 -8.39
N GLN A 214 -6.54 -11.90 -9.30
CA GLN A 214 -5.65 -10.92 -9.91
C GLN A 214 -6.32 -9.56 -10.06
N ILE A 215 -5.59 -8.51 -9.71
CA ILE A 215 -5.98 -7.12 -9.92
C ILE A 215 -4.95 -6.49 -10.85
N VAL A 216 -5.40 -5.86 -11.94
CA VAL A 216 -4.55 -5.13 -12.89
C VAL A 216 -5.07 -3.71 -13.06
N ALA A 217 -4.25 -2.72 -12.70
CA ALA A 217 -4.55 -1.31 -12.82
C ALA A 217 -3.75 -0.68 -13.98
N ASN A 218 -4.47 -0.11 -14.95
CA ASN A 218 -3.89 0.57 -16.09
C ASN A 218 -4.14 2.07 -15.98
N TYR A 219 -3.11 2.84 -15.63
CA TYR A 219 -3.23 4.27 -15.39
C TYR A 219 -2.92 5.14 -16.60
N VAL A 220 -3.60 6.28 -16.67
CA VAL A 220 -3.22 7.44 -17.47
C VAL A 220 -2.58 8.44 -16.51
N TYR A 221 -1.35 8.83 -16.83
CA TYR A 221 -0.57 9.77 -16.02
C TYR A 221 -0.60 11.17 -16.62
N ASP A 222 -0.52 12.18 -15.76
CA ASP A 222 -0.32 13.56 -16.15
C ASP A 222 1.16 13.88 -16.42
N ALA A 223 1.45 15.15 -16.73
CA ALA A 223 2.80 15.61 -17.07
C ALA A 223 3.80 15.57 -15.90
N GLN A 224 3.34 15.35 -14.67
CA GLN A 224 4.16 15.17 -13.47
C GLN A 224 4.25 13.69 -13.03
N ASN A 225 3.79 12.75 -13.87
CA ASN A 225 3.74 11.31 -13.60
C ASN A 225 2.83 10.90 -12.42
N TYR A 226 1.78 11.68 -12.15
CA TYR A 226 0.72 11.28 -11.23
C TYR A 226 -0.49 10.72 -12.00
N PRO A 227 -1.14 9.64 -11.51
CA PRO A 227 -2.28 9.06 -12.20
C PRO A 227 -3.44 10.06 -12.18
N SER A 228 -4.00 10.39 -13.34
CA SER A 228 -5.24 11.18 -13.43
C SER A 228 -6.47 10.28 -13.47
N THR A 229 -6.36 9.16 -14.19
CA THR A 229 -7.40 8.13 -14.28
C THR A 229 -6.77 6.75 -14.34
N GLY A 230 -7.51 5.71 -13.99
CA GLY A 230 -7.09 4.32 -14.15
C GLY A 230 -8.25 3.41 -14.50
N THR A 231 -7.96 2.32 -15.20
CA THR A 231 -8.89 1.19 -15.35
C THR A 231 -8.35 0.03 -14.52
N VAL A 232 -9.07 -0.33 -13.48
CA VAL A 232 -8.77 -1.49 -12.62
C VAL A 232 -9.61 -2.66 -13.10
N THR A 233 -8.96 -3.79 -13.38
CA THR A 233 -9.62 -5.04 -13.75
C THR A 233 -9.28 -6.06 -12.70
N SER A 234 -10.30 -6.54 -11.99
CA SER A 234 -10.18 -7.60 -11.00
C SER A 234 -10.72 -8.89 -11.59
N THR A 235 -10.01 -9.99 -11.41
CA THR A 235 -10.33 -11.30 -11.99
C THR A 235 -10.18 -12.37 -10.94
N ASP A 236 -11.28 -13.02 -10.60
CA ASP A 236 -11.27 -14.27 -9.85
C ASP A 236 -10.89 -15.39 -10.82
N LEU A 237 -9.80 -16.09 -10.52
CA LEU A 237 -9.23 -17.13 -11.37
C LEU A 237 -9.83 -18.51 -11.08
N GLU A 238 -10.58 -18.66 -9.98
CA GLU A 238 -11.26 -19.90 -9.64
C GLU A 238 -12.58 -20.04 -10.38
N ASP A 239 -13.29 -18.93 -10.60
CA ASP A 239 -14.59 -18.92 -11.30
C ASP A 239 -14.64 -18.10 -12.62
N ASP A 240 -13.51 -17.52 -13.03
CA ASP A 240 -13.35 -16.68 -14.22
C ASP A 240 -14.23 -15.40 -14.21
N SER A 241 -14.67 -14.91 -13.04
CA SER A 241 -15.43 -13.66 -12.93
C SER A 241 -14.53 -12.44 -13.07
N VAL A 242 -15.08 -11.38 -13.70
CA VAL A 242 -14.33 -10.15 -14.00
C VAL A 242 -15.13 -8.92 -13.63
N SER A 243 -14.51 -8.09 -12.79
CA SER A 243 -15.01 -6.76 -12.40
C SER A 243 -14.10 -5.68 -12.99
N VAL A 244 -14.69 -4.55 -13.43
CA VAL A 244 -13.95 -3.47 -14.08
C VAL A 244 -14.36 -2.14 -13.49
N TYR A 245 -13.39 -1.39 -12.98
CA TYR A 245 -13.59 -0.12 -12.34
C TYR A 245 -12.82 0.99 -13.05
N THR A 246 -13.39 2.18 -13.07
CA THR A 246 -12.68 3.40 -13.46
C THR A 246 -12.37 4.23 -12.23
N THR A 247 -11.09 4.44 -11.97
CA THR A 247 -10.62 5.28 -10.87
C THR A 247 -10.24 6.65 -11.41
N THR A 248 -10.63 7.72 -10.74
CA THR A 248 -10.28 9.10 -11.09
C THR A 248 -9.67 9.81 -9.90
N PHE A 249 -8.49 10.40 -10.10
CA PHE A 249 -7.76 11.17 -9.09
C PHE A 249 -7.89 12.65 -9.41
N THR A 250 -8.33 13.43 -8.43
CA THR A 250 -8.36 14.88 -8.50
C THR A 250 -7.34 15.43 -7.52
N TYR A 251 -6.53 16.38 -7.99
CA TYR A 251 -5.49 17.01 -7.20
C TYR A 251 -5.82 18.48 -6.90
N MET A 252 -5.25 19.00 -5.83
CA MET A 252 -5.26 20.42 -5.51
C MET A 252 -4.55 21.21 -6.63
N GLU A 253 -5.18 22.32 -7.07
CA GLU A 253 -4.63 23.22 -8.09
C GLU A 253 -3.48 24.11 -7.57
#